data_AF-A0A960KY98-F1
#
_entry.id   AF-A0A960KY98-F1
#
_cell.length_a   1.000
_cell.length_b   1.000
_cell.length_c   1.000
_cell.angle_alpha   90.00
_cell.angle_beta   90.00
_cell.angle_gamma   90.00
#
_symmetry.space_group_name_H-M   'P 1'
#
loop_
_entity.id
_entity.type
_entity.pdbx_description
1 polymer ?
#
loop_
_entity_poly.entity_id
_entity_poly.type
_entity_poly.pdbx_seq_one_letter_code
_entity_poly.pdbx_strand_id
1 'polypeptide(L)'
;MSRLELAPEDLIYQSENGKTLINHDLIQQVGLFNLNSKTLDLVLRAYQRNAVEQGEKEAFMMRVFIRLTKHIQAFPFPVVTNFTSGPAYEYNLNNLSRFAGEEGKASA
;
A
#
# COMPACT_ATOMS: atom_id res chain seq x y z
N MET A 1 5.49 0.91 -21.51
CA MET A 1 6.41 0.62 -20.40
C MET A 1 6.03 -0.75 -19.85
N SER A 2 6.96 -1.69 -19.77
CA SER A 2 6.71 -3.02 -19.20
C SER A 2 6.37 -2.88 -17.72
N ARG A 3 5.29 -3.53 -17.28
CA ARG A 3 4.90 -3.63 -15.87
C ARG A 3 6.08 -4.27 -15.12
N LEU A 4 6.61 -3.60 -14.10
CA LEU A 4 7.75 -4.13 -13.34
C LEU A 4 7.28 -5.42 -12.62
N GLU A 5 7.91 -6.55 -12.90
CA GLU A 5 7.60 -7.82 -12.22
C GLU A 5 8.39 -7.90 -10.92
N LEU A 6 7.92 -7.20 -9.89
CA LEU A 6 8.39 -7.40 -8.53
C LEU A 6 7.68 -8.60 -7.90
N ALA A 7 8.46 -9.44 -7.25
CA ALA A 7 7.92 -10.53 -6.46
C ALA A 7 7.26 -9.93 -5.20
N PRO A 8 6.12 -10.46 -4.73
CA PRO A 8 5.51 -9.99 -3.48
C PRO A 8 6.47 -9.99 -2.29
N GLU A 9 7.43 -10.92 -2.28
CA GLU A 9 8.43 -11.12 -1.24
C GLU A 9 9.45 -9.96 -1.17
N ASP A 10 9.66 -9.22 -2.27
CA ASP A 10 10.50 -8.01 -2.29
C ASP A 10 9.81 -6.82 -1.60
N LEU A 11 8.48 -6.88 -1.50
CA LEU A 11 7.61 -5.80 -1.04
C LEU A 11 7.05 -6.05 0.36
N ILE A 12 6.88 -7.30 0.75
CA ILE A 12 6.23 -7.72 1.99
C ILE A 12 7.08 -8.81 2.63
N TYR A 13 7.46 -8.62 3.88
CA TYR A 13 8.24 -9.60 4.63
C TYR A 13 7.74 -9.68 6.08
N GLN A 14 8.08 -10.77 6.77
CA GLN A 14 7.77 -10.92 8.20
C GLN A 14 9.00 -10.59 9.03
N SER A 15 8.82 -9.77 10.06
CA SER A 15 9.85 -9.56 11.08
C SER A 15 9.93 -10.77 12.01
N GLU A 16 11.01 -10.84 12.80
CA GLU A 16 11.26 -11.92 13.77
C GLU A 16 10.14 -12.09 14.81
N ASN A 17 9.43 -11.00 15.14
CA ASN A 17 8.27 -11.03 16.05
C ASN A 17 6.93 -11.36 15.36
N GLY A 18 6.95 -11.78 14.10
CA GLY A 18 5.77 -12.18 13.33
C GLY A 18 4.93 -11.03 12.77
N LYS A 19 5.37 -9.76 12.94
CA LYS A 19 4.68 -8.61 12.32
C LYS A 19 4.91 -8.60 10.81
N THR A 20 3.91 -8.11 10.08
CA THR A 20 4.00 -7.92 8.63
C THR A 20 4.65 -6.57 8.35
N LEU A 21 5.79 -6.56 7.68
CA LEU A 21 6.51 -5.37 7.25
C LEU A 21 6.36 -5.18 5.74
N ILE A 22 6.40 -3.93 5.30
CA ILE A 22 6.20 -3.53 3.92
C ILE A 22 7.31 -2.59 3.50
N ASN A 23 8.01 -2.90 2.41
CA ASN A 23 9.03 -2.04 1.82
C ASN A 23 8.35 -0.85 1.10
N HIS A 24 7.90 0.12 1.88
CA HIS A 24 7.14 1.27 1.38
C HIS A 24 7.97 2.14 0.43
N ASP A 25 9.27 2.28 0.67
CA ASP A 25 10.17 3.06 -0.18
C ASP A 25 10.25 2.47 -1.58
N LEU A 26 10.36 1.14 -1.69
CA LEU A 26 10.32 0.46 -2.99
C LEU A 26 8.96 0.64 -3.69
N ILE A 27 7.85 0.60 -2.94
CA ILE A 27 6.51 0.89 -3.49
C ILE A 27 6.42 2.33 -4.01
N GLN A 28 6.98 3.31 -3.30
CA GLN A 28 7.01 4.70 -3.75
C GLN A 28 7.81 4.86 -5.04
N GLN A 29 8.99 4.23 -5.12
CA GLN A 29 9.87 4.30 -6.29
C GLN A 29 9.24 3.68 -7.53
N VAL A 30 8.59 2.52 -7.37
CA VAL A 30 8.03 1.74 -8.50
C VAL A 30 6.64 2.21 -8.86
N GLY A 31 5.88 2.67 -7.87
CA GLY A 31 4.49 3.07 -7.96
C GLY A 31 3.52 1.93 -7.69
N LEU A 32 2.62 2.12 -6.73
CA LEU A 32 1.62 1.13 -6.29
C LEU A 32 0.73 0.64 -7.45
N PHE A 33 0.31 1.54 -8.35
CA PHE A 33 -0.54 1.18 -9.50
C PHE A 33 0.24 0.56 -10.67
N ASN A 34 1.58 0.60 -10.63
CA ASN A 34 2.42 -0.07 -11.62
C ASN A 34 2.62 -1.56 -11.30
N LEU A 35 2.27 -2.01 -10.09
CA LEU A 35 2.30 -3.42 -9.71
C LEU A 35 1.30 -4.24 -10.53
N ASN A 36 1.60 -5.53 -10.73
CA ASN A 36 0.61 -6.46 -11.26
C ASN A 36 -0.55 -6.66 -10.27
N SER A 37 -1.73 -7.06 -10.76
CA SER A 37 -2.95 -7.11 -9.94
C SER A 37 -2.84 -8.05 -8.73
N LYS A 38 -2.07 -9.14 -8.84
CA LYS A 38 -1.86 -10.09 -7.73
C LYS A 38 -0.99 -9.47 -6.65
N THR A 39 0.15 -8.89 -7.04
CA THR A 39 1.08 -8.21 -6.12
C THR A 39 0.40 -7.01 -5.45
N LEU A 40 -0.39 -6.23 -6.19
CA LEU A 40 -1.18 -5.12 -5.64
C LEU A 40 -2.15 -5.58 -4.54
N ASP A 41 -2.94 -6.64 -4.77
CA ASP A 41 -3.90 -7.13 -3.76
C ASP A 41 -3.17 -7.63 -2.51
N LEU A 42 -2.01 -8.27 -2.65
CA LEU A 42 -1.18 -8.72 -1.53
C LEU A 42 -0.66 -7.54 -0.70
N VAL A 43 -0.09 -6.52 -1.36
CA VAL A 43 0.41 -5.31 -0.69
C VAL A 43 -0.71 -4.57 0.04
N LEU A 44 -1.87 -4.43 -0.59
CA LEU A 44 -3.03 -3.79 0.03
C LEU A 44 -3.54 -4.56 1.26
N ARG A 45 -3.52 -5.90 1.22
CA ARG A 45 -3.87 -6.75 2.37
C ARG A 45 -2.88 -6.61 3.51
N ALA A 46 -1.58 -6.49 3.21
CA ALA A 46 -0.55 -6.24 4.23
C ALA A 46 -0.81 -4.90 4.93
N TYR A 47 -1.04 -3.81 4.17
CA TYR A 47 -1.42 -2.52 4.74
C TYR A 47 -2.69 -2.59 5.57
N GLN A 48 -3.70 -3.33 5.11
CA GLN A 48 -4.95 -3.53 5.84
C GLN A 48 -4.73 -4.25 7.17
N ARG A 49 -3.91 -5.29 7.20
CA ARG A 49 -3.58 -6.01 8.43
C ARG A 49 -2.95 -5.07 9.45
N ASN A 50 -1.95 -4.30 9.03
CA ASN A 50 -1.26 -3.36 9.90
C ASN A 50 -2.20 -2.22 10.36
N ALA A 51 -3.09 -1.75 9.50
CA ALA A 51 -4.10 -0.75 9.87
C ALA A 51 -5.11 -1.29 10.91
N VAL A 52 -5.48 -2.57 10.84
CA VAL A 52 -6.36 -3.22 11.84
C VAL A 52 -5.70 -3.26 13.22
N GLU A 53 -4.38 -3.50 13.27
CA GLU A 53 -3.62 -3.48 14.52
C GLU A 53 -3.51 -2.08 15.15
N GLN A 54 -3.66 -1.01 14.35
CA GLN A 54 -3.60 0.37 14.85
C GLN A 54 -4.94 0.88 15.40
N GLY A 55 -6.08 0.42 14.87
CA GLY A 55 -7.40 0.82 15.37
C GLY A 55 -8.53 0.71 14.36
N GLU A 56 -9.76 0.85 14.84
CA GLU A 56 -10.96 0.74 14.00
C GLU A 56 -11.06 1.83 12.93
N LYS A 57 -10.61 3.05 13.26
CA LYS A 57 -10.62 4.19 12.35
C LYS A 57 -9.66 3.94 11.19
N GLU A 58 -8.45 3.48 11.49
CA GLU A 58 -7.40 3.13 10.55
C GLU A 58 -7.85 1.98 9.65
N ALA A 59 -8.43 0.94 10.24
CA ALA A 59 -9.03 -0.17 9.51
C ALA A 59 -10.13 0.30 8.54
N PHE A 60 -11.00 1.23 8.98
CA PHE A 60 -12.05 1.79 8.14
C PHE A 60 -11.47 2.59 6.97
N MET A 61 -10.52 3.49 7.23
CA MET A 61 -9.84 4.26 6.18
C MET A 61 -9.22 3.33 5.13
N MET A 62 -8.53 2.27 5.57
CA MET A 62 -7.88 1.34 4.65
C MET A 62 -8.89 0.54 3.82
N ARG A 63 -10.02 0.12 4.40
CA ARG A 63 -11.12 -0.52 3.65
C ARG A 63 -11.67 0.39 2.55
N VAL A 64 -11.86 1.69 2.85
CA VAL A 64 -12.31 2.68 1.86
C VAL A 64 -11.27 2.82 0.74
N PHE A 65 -10.00 2.98 1.09
CA PHE A 65 -8.92 3.12 0.11
C PHE A 65 -8.82 1.91 -0.83
N ILE A 66 -8.93 0.68 -0.30
CA ILE A 66 -8.94 -0.55 -1.10
C ILE A 66 -10.12 -0.58 -2.05
N ARG A 67 -11.31 -0.21 -1.57
CA ARG A 67 -12.51 -0.17 -2.40
C ARG A 67 -12.39 0.85 -3.54
N LEU A 68 -11.87 2.04 -3.24
CA LEU A 68 -11.58 3.05 -4.27
C LEU A 68 -10.56 2.52 -5.28
N THR A 69 -9.46 1.92 -4.80
CA THR A 69 -8.42 1.33 -5.66
C THR A 69 -8.98 0.29 -6.62
N LYS A 70 -9.88 -0.60 -6.16
CA LYS A 70 -10.50 -1.65 -6.97
C LYS A 70 -11.49 -1.12 -8.02
N HIS A 71 -12.11 0.02 -7.76
CA HIS A 71 -13.17 0.58 -8.61
C HIS A 71 -12.77 1.88 -9.32
N ILE A 72 -11.52 2.35 -9.16
CA ILE A 72 -11.12 3.68 -9.64
C ILE A 72 -11.37 3.86 -11.14
N GLN A 73 -11.24 2.79 -11.94
CA GLN A 73 -11.46 2.81 -13.38
C GLN A 73 -12.90 3.13 -13.81
N ALA A 74 -13.88 3.04 -12.90
CA ALA A 74 -15.26 3.44 -13.17
C ALA A 74 -15.50 4.94 -13.02
N PHE A 75 -14.50 5.70 -12.56
CA PHE A 75 -14.59 7.15 -12.35
C PHE A 75 -14.14 7.92 -13.60
N PRO A 76 -14.49 9.21 -13.72
CA PRO A 76 -14.00 10.06 -14.80
C PRO A 76 -12.48 10.09 -14.89
N PHE A 77 -11.94 10.18 -16.12
CA PHE A 77 -10.50 10.17 -16.38
C PHE A 77 -9.65 11.13 -15.50
N PRO A 78 -10.08 12.38 -15.22
CA PRO A 78 -9.33 13.26 -14.31
C PRO A 78 -9.20 12.70 -12.89
N VAL A 79 -10.24 12.02 -12.40
CA VAL A 79 -10.24 11.39 -11.07
C VAL A 79 -9.28 10.20 -11.04
N VAL A 80 -9.33 9.36 -12.08
CA VAL A 80 -8.41 8.22 -12.24
C VAL A 80 -6.97 8.70 -12.22
N THR A 81 -6.65 9.69 -13.05
CA THR A 81 -5.29 10.22 -13.20
C THR A 81 -4.77 10.77 -11.87
N ASN A 82 -5.58 11.60 -11.19
CA ASN A 82 -5.19 12.18 -9.92
C ASN A 82 -4.98 11.12 -8.83
N PHE A 83 -5.83 10.09 -8.76
CA PHE A 83 -5.77 9.03 -7.75
C PHE A 83 -4.63 8.01 -7.99
N THR A 84 -4.19 7.85 -9.23
CA THR A 84 -3.19 6.83 -9.60
C THR A 84 -1.80 7.39 -9.88
N SER A 85 -1.68 8.69 -10.15
CA SER A 85 -0.41 9.32 -10.53
C SER A 85 -0.28 10.82 -10.20
N GLY A 86 -1.31 11.46 -9.62
CA GLY A 86 -1.31 12.90 -9.33
C GLY A 86 -1.16 13.23 -7.84
N PRO A 87 -1.47 14.48 -7.44
CA PRO A 87 -1.35 14.92 -6.05
C PRO A 87 -2.12 14.06 -5.03
N ALA A 88 -3.30 13.54 -5.40
CA ALA A 88 -4.04 12.64 -4.50
C ALA A 88 -3.33 11.30 -4.31
N TYR A 89 -2.66 10.79 -5.35
CA TYR A 89 -1.84 9.59 -5.26
C TYR A 89 -0.66 9.78 -4.30
N GLU A 90 0.07 10.88 -4.41
CA GLU A 90 1.20 11.19 -3.51
C GLU A 90 0.74 11.31 -2.05
N TYR A 91 -0.38 12.01 -1.81
CA TYR A 91 -0.98 12.11 -0.49
C TYR A 91 -1.34 10.73 0.08
N ASN A 92 -1.97 9.88 -0.74
CA ASN A 92 -2.36 8.53 -0.34
C ASN A 92 -1.14 7.65 -0.04
N LEU A 93 -0.09 7.68 -0.88
CA LEU A 93 1.15 6.96 -0.61
C LEU A 93 1.81 7.41 0.70
N ASN A 94 1.98 8.71 0.90
CA ASN A 94 2.55 9.24 2.13
C ASN A 94 1.73 8.82 3.35
N ASN A 95 0.41 8.75 3.22
CA ASN A 95 -0.47 8.28 4.27
C ASN A 95 -0.26 6.78 4.57
N LEU A 96 -0.09 5.95 3.54
CA LEU A 96 0.16 4.50 3.68
C LEU A 96 1.47 4.18 4.43
N SER A 97 2.46 5.06 4.41
CA SER A 97 3.75 4.85 5.11
C SER A 97 3.56 4.50 6.58
N ARG A 98 2.56 5.08 7.25
CA ARG A 98 2.23 4.81 8.66
C ARG A 98 1.83 3.35 8.93
N PHE A 99 1.38 2.64 7.90
CA PHE A 99 0.95 1.25 7.96
C PHE A 99 2.01 0.29 7.41
N ALA A 100 3.20 0.78 7.04
CA ALA A 100 4.28 -0.06 6.50
C ALA A 100 4.84 -1.06 7.54
N GLY A 101 4.54 -0.83 8.83
CA GLY A 101 5.14 -1.55 9.94
C GLY A 101 6.50 -0.93 10.27
N GLU A 102 6.77 -0.76 11.56
CA GLU A 102 8.11 -0.41 12.02
C GLU A 102 8.84 -1.71 12.34
N GLU A 103 10.07 -1.87 11.83
CA GLU A 103 11.01 -2.75 12.52
C GLU A 103 11.10 -2.21 13.93
N GLY A 104 10.65 -3.01 14.89
CA GLY A 104 10.76 -2.63 16.29
C GLY A 104 12.21 -2.28 16.52
N LYS A 105 12.51 -1.00 16.78
CA LYS A 105 13.83 -0.59 17.26
C LYS A 105 14.15 -1.54 18.39
N ALA A 106 15.12 -2.43 18.18
CA ALA A 106 15.70 -3.17 19.28
C ALA A 106 16.07 -2.12 20.31
N SER A 107 15.43 -2.18 21.48
CA SER A 107 15.81 -1.36 22.63
C SER A 107 17.29 -1.63 22.86
N ALA A 108 18.14 -0.68 22.48
CA ALA A 108 19.53 -0.61 22.89
C ALA A 108 19.60 -0.08 24.32
#